data_AF-A0A1B8ZD56-F1
#
_entry.id   AF-A0A1B8ZD56-F1
#
_cell.length_a   1.000
_cell.length_b   1.000
_cell.length_c   1.000
_cell.angle_alpha   90.00
_cell.angle_beta   90.00
_cell.angle_gamma   90.00
#
_symmetry.space_group_name_H-M   'P 1'
#
loop_
_entity.id
_entity.type
_entity.pdbx_description
1 polymer ?
#
loop_
_entity_poly.entity_id
_entity_poly.type
_entity_poly.pdbx_seq_one_letter_code
_entity_poly.pdbx_strand_id
1 'polypeptide(L)'
;MKKIFVLLFLSFFFFGKSQKIELKAVTDSSQTFKGEIAGVPITIMLNYTGIVDCDQYQHYVDGWYYYDKYQKKIPLTGIYDFYGNLSLYNFGNKQKINSKIFKQQITSRQKIEKTNEIAQTLAPQESLIFEHSSSKENIISGHFQLNKKVHPAKLFTGNDMIYRYNNYLTLPNNKKINTYDIINKAGGNQLISYTSGSNANRILLYFEEVSNFNFCGMCGASDGEKGYRMLYFTKDWNYKNYEEYLTESCREGIFETQKVKTKDQNILQFKVPKSYSSPSYTLTVDTKNSSIVKSK
;
A
#
# COMPACT_ATOMS: atom_id res chain seq x y z
N MET A 1 -5.98 -29.44 -57.48
CA MET A 1 -6.55 -28.69 -56.33
C MET A 1 -5.84 -29.01 -55.00
N LYS A 2 -4.50 -28.90 -54.93
CA LYS A 2 -3.72 -29.18 -53.68
C LYS A 2 -2.84 -28.00 -53.21
N LYS A 3 -2.86 -26.86 -53.92
CA LYS A 3 -1.98 -25.71 -53.62
C LYS A 3 -2.67 -24.54 -52.91
N ILE A 4 -3.99 -24.59 -52.73
CA ILE A 4 -4.75 -23.51 -52.07
C ILE A 4 -4.83 -23.70 -50.55
N PHE A 5 -4.65 -24.93 -50.05
CA PHE A 5 -4.79 -25.24 -48.63
C PHE A 5 -3.62 -24.77 -47.74
N VAL A 6 -2.47 -24.42 -48.33
CA VAL A 6 -1.29 -23.94 -47.57
C VAL A 6 -1.41 -22.44 -47.22
N LEU A 7 -2.16 -21.66 -48.01
CA LEU A 7 -2.30 -20.22 -47.75
C LEU A 7 -3.20 -19.90 -46.55
N LEU A 8 -4.11 -20.81 -46.19
CA LEU A 8 -5.08 -20.65 -45.09
C LEU A 8 -4.52 -21.06 -43.71
N PHE A 9 -3.36 -21.73 -43.67
CA PHE A 9 -2.70 -22.08 -42.41
C PHE A 9 -1.66 -21.04 -41.95
N LEU A 10 -1.25 -20.11 -42.82
CA LEU A 10 -0.28 -19.06 -42.50
C LEU A 10 -0.92 -17.81 -41.88
N SER A 11 -2.24 -17.63 -42.02
CA SER A 11 -3.00 -16.54 -41.39
C SER A 11 -3.31 -16.77 -39.90
N PHE A 12 -2.95 -17.93 -39.35
CA PHE A 12 -3.08 -18.27 -37.92
C PHE A 12 -1.83 -17.97 -37.09
N PHE A 13 -0.78 -17.39 -37.67
CA PHE A 13 0.21 -16.65 -36.88
C PHE A 13 -0.44 -15.34 -36.41
N PHE A 14 -1.38 -15.51 -35.48
CA PHE A 14 -1.93 -14.45 -34.67
C PHE A 14 -0.79 -13.53 -34.27
N PHE A 15 -0.91 -12.29 -34.71
CA PHE A 15 -0.20 -11.15 -34.18
C PHE A 15 -0.08 -11.32 -32.67
N GLY A 16 1.09 -11.77 -32.23
CA GLY A 16 1.48 -11.75 -30.83
C GLY A 16 1.56 -10.28 -30.46
N LYS A 17 0.41 -9.70 -30.09
CA LYS A 17 0.36 -8.37 -29.49
C LYS A 17 1.21 -8.49 -28.24
N SER A 18 2.46 -8.05 -28.36
CA SER A 18 3.39 -7.94 -27.25
C SER A 18 2.62 -7.27 -26.13
N GLN A 19 2.45 -7.98 -25.01
CA GLN A 19 1.63 -7.52 -23.91
C GLN A 19 2.14 -6.15 -23.47
N LYS A 20 1.29 -5.14 -23.62
CA LYS A 20 1.60 -3.78 -23.19
C LYS A 20 1.75 -3.79 -21.67
N ILE A 21 2.75 -3.09 -21.17
CA ILE A 21 2.89 -2.90 -19.73
C ILE A 21 1.84 -1.92 -19.27
N GLU A 22 1.14 -2.30 -18.21
CA GLU A 22 0.06 -1.52 -17.63
C GLU A 22 0.27 -1.41 -16.13
N LEU A 23 -0.02 -0.23 -15.59
CA LEU A 23 -0.08 0.01 -14.16
C LEU A 23 -1.53 0.26 -13.77
N LYS A 24 -2.08 -0.59 -12.89
CA LYS A 24 -3.44 -0.43 -12.38
C LYS A 24 -3.38 -0.09 -10.90
N ALA A 25 -3.85 1.10 -10.54
CA ALA A 25 -4.08 1.48 -9.15
C ALA A 25 -5.33 0.75 -8.61
N VAL A 26 -5.19 0.15 -7.44
CA VAL A 26 -6.27 -0.51 -6.71
C VAL A 26 -6.11 -0.16 -5.24
N THR A 27 -7.13 0.48 -4.68
CA THR A 27 -7.18 0.75 -3.24
C THR A 27 -7.97 -0.36 -2.57
N ASP A 28 -7.29 -1.15 -1.74
CA ASP A 28 -7.97 -2.11 -0.88
C ASP A 28 -8.50 -1.35 0.34
N SER A 29 -9.79 -1.47 0.61
CA SER A 29 -10.45 -0.89 1.78
C SER A 29 -11.06 -1.96 2.69
N SER A 30 -10.77 -3.22 2.42
CA SER A 30 -11.23 -4.35 3.22
C SER A 30 -10.25 -5.49 3.13
N GLN A 31 -10.20 -6.31 4.18
CA GLN A 31 -9.34 -7.47 4.24
C GLN A 31 -10.01 -8.61 5.02
N THR A 32 -9.77 -9.84 4.56
CA THR A 32 -10.17 -11.05 5.27
C THR A 32 -8.95 -11.75 5.85
N PHE A 33 -9.00 -12.05 7.14
CA PHE A 33 -7.96 -12.76 7.87
C PHE A 33 -8.46 -14.14 8.29
N LYS A 34 -7.55 -15.11 8.23
CA LYS A 34 -7.71 -16.43 8.84
C LYS A 34 -6.87 -16.50 10.09
N GLY A 35 -7.36 -17.18 11.11
CA GLY A 35 -6.69 -17.25 12.40
C GLY A 35 -7.29 -18.29 13.32
N GLU A 36 -6.94 -18.19 14.60
CA GLU A 36 -7.49 -19.04 15.65
C GLU A 36 -7.67 -18.29 16.97
N ILE A 37 -8.64 -18.72 17.78
CA ILE A 37 -8.81 -18.35 19.18
C ILE A 37 -8.80 -19.63 20.00
N ALA A 38 -7.88 -19.75 20.97
CA ALA A 38 -7.71 -20.96 21.78
C ALA A 38 -7.59 -22.25 20.94
N GLY A 39 -6.94 -22.19 19.79
CA GLY A 39 -6.80 -23.32 18.85
C GLY A 39 -8.04 -23.62 18.01
N VAL A 40 -9.10 -22.81 18.12
CA VAL A 40 -10.31 -22.94 17.29
C VAL A 40 -10.22 -21.99 16.09
N PRO A 41 -10.34 -22.50 14.84
CA PRO A 41 -10.25 -21.66 13.65
C PRO A 41 -11.33 -20.58 13.57
N ILE A 42 -10.90 -19.39 13.17
CA ILE A 42 -11.76 -18.22 12.95
C ILE A 42 -11.46 -17.54 11.61
N THR A 43 -12.46 -16.80 11.14
CA THR A 43 -12.35 -15.87 10.02
C THR A 43 -12.76 -14.49 10.46
N ILE A 44 -11.94 -13.48 10.16
CA ILE A 44 -12.24 -12.07 10.41
C ILE A 44 -12.35 -11.34 9.07
N MET A 45 -13.37 -10.52 8.87
CA MET A 45 -13.47 -9.59 7.75
C MET A 45 -13.59 -8.18 8.30
N LEU A 46 -12.67 -7.30 7.90
CA LEU A 46 -12.60 -5.91 8.36
C LEU A 46 -12.63 -4.97 7.16
N ASN A 47 -13.29 -3.83 7.33
CA ASN A 47 -13.36 -2.74 6.37
C ASN A 47 -12.80 -1.48 7.02
N TYR A 48 -12.00 -0.75 6.26
CA TYR A 48 -11.62 0.62 6.55
C TYR A 48 -12.88 1.51 6.59
N THR A 49 -13.00 2.34 7.63
CA THR A 49 -14.16 3.24 7.82
C THR A 49 -13.79 4.70 8.04
N GLY A 50 -12.50 5.03 8.07
CA GLY A 50 -12.03 6.40 8.25
C GLY A 50 -10.68 6.48 8.94
N ILE A 51 -10.10 7.68 8.94
CA ILE A 51 -8.93 8.03 9.74
C ILE A 51 -9.36 8.48 11.14
N VAL A 52 -8.50 8.25 12.13
CA VAL A 52 -8.79 8.56 13.53
C VAL A 52 -8.64 10.05 13.84
N ASP A 53 -7.68 10.69 13.17
CA ASP A 53 -7.36 12.13 13.24
C ASP A 53 -6.73 12.54 11.89
N CYS A 54 -5.95 13.62 11.86
CA CYS A 54 -5.02 13.96 10.77
C CYS A 54 -3.88 12.93 10.57
N ASP A 55 -3.83 11.84 11.33
CA ASP A 55 -2.82 10.79 11.17
C ASP A 55 -3.37 9.63 10.31
N GLN A 56 -2.95 9.57 9.05
CA GLN A 56 -3.23 8.46 8.13
C GLN A 56 -2.49 7.17 8.52
N TYR A 57 -1.66 7.15 9.56
CA TYR A 57 -1.17 5.90 10.11
C TYR A 57 -2.22 5.16 10.95
N GLN A 58 -3.37 5.77 11.25
CA GLN A 58 -4.34 5.22 12.19
C GLN A 58 -5.75 5.26 11.62
N HIS A 59 -6.40 4.11 11.67
CA HIS A 59 -7.62 3.90 10.93
C HIS A 59 -8.68 3.20 11.77
N TYR A 60 -9.91 3.68 11.64
CA TYR A 60 -11.07 2.96 12.14
C TYR A 60 -11.41 1.79 11.23
N VAL A 61 -11.75 0.68 11.85
CA VAL A 61 -12.24 -0.51 11.15
C VAL A 61 -13.53 -1.02 11.75
N ASP A 62 -14.42 -1.47 10.88
CA ASP A 62 -15.62 -2.21 11.24
C ASP A 62 -15.68 -3.51 10.46
N GLY A 63 -16.32 -4.52 11.04
CA GLY A 63 -16.45 -5.79 10.38
C GLY A 63 -17.12 -6.83 11.23
N TRP A 64 -16.68 -8.07 11.05
CA TRP A 64 -17.14 -9.20 11.84
C TRP A 64 -16.08 -10.28 11.91
N TYR A 65 -16.20 -11.16 12.89
CA TYR A 65 -15.55 -12.46 12.85
C TYR A 65 -16.57 -13.59 13.02
N TYR A 66 -16.18 -14.81 12.69
CA TYR A 66 -16.90 -16.00 13.09
C TYR A 66 -15.93 -17.14 13.37
N TYR A 67 -16.41 -18.13 14.13
CA TYR A 67 -15.78 -19.45 14.20
C TYR A 67 -16.15 -20.27 12.96
N ASP A 68 -15.17 -20.84 12.28
CA ASP A 68 -15.37 -21.46 10.96
C ASP A 68 -16.40 -22.60 10.98
N LYS A 69 -16.52 -23.29 12.12
CA LYS A 69 -17.52 -24.34 12.36
C LYS A 69 -18.97 -23.83 12.35
N TYR A 70 -19.21 -22.63 12.89
CA TYR A 70 -20.57 -22.11 13.11
C TYR A 70 -20.98 -21.03 12.12
N GLN A 71 -20.01 -20.29 11.57
CA GLN A 71 -20.21 -19.20 10.60
C GLN A 71 -21.17 -18.09 11.06
N LYS A 72 -21.51 -18.03 12.36
CA LYS A 72 -22.29 -16.96 12.94
C LYS A 72 -21.42 -15.72 13.08
N LYS A 73 -21.74 -14.69 12.30
CA LYS A 73 -21.03 -13.40 12.31
C LYS A 73 -21.24 -12.67 13.63
N ILE A 74 -20.15 -12.30 14.26
CA ILE A 74 -20.08 -11.51 15.48
C ILE A 74 -19.45 -10.16 15.10
N PRO A 75 -20.16 -9.04 15.27
CA PRO A 75 -19.70 -7.74 14.76
C PRO A 75 -18.48 -7.24 15.54
N LEU A 76 -17.62 -6.50 14.86
CA LEU A 76 -16.42 -5.91 15.42
C LEU A 76 -16.32 -4.44 15.02
N THR A 77 -15.82 -3.63 15.93
CA THR A 77 -15.34 -2.26 15.67
C THR A 77 -14.00 -2.09 16.36
N GLY A 78 -13.08 -1.37 15.74
CA GLY A 78 -11.75 -1.22 16.28
C GLY A 78 -10.91 -0.19 15.58
N ILE A 79 -9.63 -0.24 15.92
CA ILE A 79 -8.57 0.58 15.34
C ILE A 79 -7.46 -0.36 14.90
N TYR A 80 -6.87 -0.05 13.76
CA TYR A 80 -5.53 -0.54 13.47
C TYR A 80 -4.61 0.62 13.15
N ASP A 81 -3.34 0.45 13.51
CA ASP A 81 -2.29 1.42 13.22
C ASP A 81 -1.29 0.89 12.19
N PHE A 82 -0.47 1.78 11.65
CA PHE A 82 0.56 1.47 10.68
C PHE A 82 1.68 0.59 11.23
N TYR A 83 1.84 0.56 12.56
CA TYR A 83 2.80 -0.33 13.21
C TYR A 83 2.31 -1.78 13.26
N GLY A 84 1.09 -2.06 12.80
CA GLY A 84 0.50 -3.38 12.72
C GLY A 84 -0.19 -3.83 14.01
N ASN A 85 -0.57 -2.88 14.87
CA ASN A 85 -1.40 -3.20 16.03
C ASN A 85 -2.87 -3.14 15.61
N LEU A 86 -3.64 -4.15 15.99
CA LEU A 86 -5.05 -4.30 15.63
C LEU A 86 -5.86 -4.60 16.90
N SER A 87 -6.69 -3.64 17.30
CA SER A 87 -7.54 -3.73 18.50
C SER A 87 -9.01 -3.70 18.09
N LEU A 88 -9.72 -4.81 18.32
CA LEU A 88 -11.10 -5.03 17.89
C LEU A 88 -12.01 -5.35 19.07
N TYR A 89 -13.24 -4.84 19.03
CA TYR A 89 -14.20 -4.92 20.12
C TYR A 89 -15.59 -5.32 19.65
N ASN A 90 -16.23 -6.18 20.43
CA ASN A 90 -17.66 -6.47 20.37
C ASN A 90 -18.35 -5.93 21.62
N PHE A 91 -19.32 -5.03 21.45
CA PHE A 91 -20.13 -4.45 22.53
C PHE A 91 -21.51 -5.13 22.67
N GLY A 92 -21.66 -6.34 22.13
CA GLY A 92 -22.89 -7.14 22.19
C GLY A 92 -24.10 -6.42 21.60
N ASN A 93 -25.20 -6.43 22.36
CA ASN A 93 -26.46 -5.79 21.97
C ASN A 93 -26.34 -4.26 21.78
N LYS A 94 -25.28 -3.64 22.32
CA LYS A 94 -25.02 -2.20 22.19
C LYS A 94 -24.02 -1.87 21.08
N GLN A 95 -23.65 -2.82 20.20
CA GLN A 95 -22.64 -2.63 19.15
C GLN A 95 -22.80 -1.31 18.41
N LYS A 96 -23.98 -1.05 17.81
CA LYS A 96 -24.18 0.12 16.95
C LYS A 96 -23.96 1.45 17.68
N ILE A 97 -24.42 1.55 18.93
CA ILE A 97 -24.32 2.78 19.72
C ILE A 97 -22.91 2.94 20.26
N ASN A 98 -22.36 1.90 20.90
CA ASN A 98 -21.04 1.97 21.53
C ASN A 98 -19.92 2.10 20.50
N SER A 99 -20.06 1.52 19.30
CA SER A 99 -19.10 1.72 18.20
C SER A 99 -19.00 3.18 17.79
N LYS A 100 -20.14 3.90 17.75
CA LYS A 100 -20.15 5.33 17.44
C LYS A 100 -19.49 6.14 18.56
N ILE A 101 -19.83 5.85 19.83
CA ILE A 101 -19.23 6.52 20.99
C ILE A 101 -17.72 6.29 21.04
N PHE A 102 -17.28 5.05 20.82
CA PHE A 102 -15.88 4.66 20.76
C PHE A 102 -15.10 5.49 19.74
N LYS A 103 -15.58 5.57 18.48
CA LYS A 103 -14.95 6.41 17.45
C LYS A 103 -14.99 7.89 17.80
N GLN A 104 -16.08 8.38 18.40
CA GLN A 104 -16.15 9.79 18.83
C GLN A 104 -15.22 10.14 19.99
N GLN A 105 -14.83 9.15 20.80
CA GLN A 105 -13.92 9.37 21.92
C GLN A 105 -12.47 9.41 21.45
N ILE A 106 -12.08 8.62 20.44
CA ILE A 106 -10.69 8.49 19.99
C ILE A 106 -10.40 9.46 18.85
N THR A 107 -10.23 10.74 19.14
CA THR A 107 -10.07 11.77 18.08
C THR A 107 -8.65 12.32 17.97
N SER A 108 -7.68 11.67 18.60
CA SER A 108 -6.28 12.13 18.59
C SER A 108 -5.31 11.01 18.90
N ARG A 109 -4.04 11.21 18.52
CA ARG A 109 -2.96 10.24 18.76
C ARG A 109 -2.84 9.78 20.21
N GLN A 110 -2.91 10.71 21.17
CA GLN A 110 -2.82 10.39 22.61
C GLN A 110 -3.94 9.46 23.08
N LYS A 111 -5.12 9.54 22.46
CA LYS A 111 -6.26 8.68 22.82
C LYS A 111 -6.18 7.31 22.18
N ILE A 112 -5.41 7.15 21.11
CA ILE A 112 -5.19 5.85 20.46
C ILE A 112 -4.33 4.94 21.32
N GLU A 113 -3.32 5.49 21.98
CA GLU A 113 -2.55 4.75 23.00
C GLU A 113 -3.46 4.26 24.15
N LYS A 114 -4.59 4.94 24.37
CA LYS A 114 -5.62 4.60 25.36
C LYS A 114 -6.83 3.87 24.76
N THR A 115 -6.71 3.33 23.55
CA THR A 115 -7.82 2.64 22.87
C THR A 115 -8.47 1.57 23.75
N ASN A 116 -7.64 0.75 24.41
CA ASN A 116 -8.13 -0.33 25.27
C ASN A 116 -8.84 0.24 26.50
N GLU A 117 -8.28 1.24 27.18
CA GLU A 117 -8.92 1.90 28.33
C GLU A 117 -10.29 2.48 27.94
N ILE A 118 -10.34 3.21 26.83
CA ILE A 118 -11.55 3.82 26.29
C ILE A 118 -12.60 2.74 25.98
N ALA A 119 -12.21 1.68 25.27
CA ALA A 119 -13.11 0.57 24.98
C ALA A 119 -13.66 -0.06 26.26
N GLN A 120 -12.83 -0.31 27.27
CA GLN A 120 -13.24 -0.93 28.54
C GLN A 120 -14.30 -0.09 29.29
N THR A 121 -14.27 1.25 29.19
CA THR A 121 -15.34 2.10 29.76
C THR A 121 -16.72 1.83 29.14
N LEU A 122 -16.75 1.29 27.92
CA LEU A 122 -17.96 0.91 27.20
C LEU A 122 -18.37 -0.56 27.42
N ALA A 123 -17.66 -1.27 28.31
CA ALA A 123 -17.91 -2.65 28.72
C ALA A 123 -18.09 -3.62 27.53
N PRO A 124 -17.03 -3.87 26.74
CA PRO A 124 -17.09 -4.81 25.63
C PRO A 124 -17.36 -6.22 26.17
N GLN A 125 -18.19 -6.98 25.45
CA GLN A 125 -18.39 -8.41 25.74
C GLN A 125 -17.15 -9.21 25.34
N GLU A 126 -16.53 -8.82 24.23
CA GLU A 126 -15.36 -9.48 23.67
C GLU A 126 -14.35 -8.45 23.15
N SER A 127 -13.06 -8.76 23.28
CA SER A 127 -11.99 -8.00 22.62
C SER A 127 -10.95 -8.93 21.99
N LEU A 128 -10.46 -8.56 20.82
CA LEU A 128 -9.36 -9.20 20.10
C LEU A 128 -8.27 -8.17 19.92
N ILE A 129 -7.13 -8.38 20.55
CA ILE A 129 -5.99 -7.46 20.50
C ILE A 129 -4.80 -8.21 19.92
N PHE A 130 -4.34 -7.76 18.76
CA PHE A 130 -3.16 -8.27 18.08
C PHE A 130 -2.08 -7.20 18.10
N GLU A 131 -0.88 -7.61 18.52
CA GLU A 131 0.29 -6.74 18.60
C GLU A 131 1.26 -7.21 17.53
N HIS A 132 1.79 -6.28 16.74
CA HIS A 132 2.75 -6.65 15.71
C HIS A 132 4.03 -7.15 16.35
N SER A 133 4.27 -8.46 16.28
CA SER A 133 5.60 -9.00 16.58
C SER A 133 6.46 -8.82 15.34
N SER A 134 7.63 -8.19 15.49
CA SER A 134 8.64 -8.02 14.42
C SER A 134 9.28 -9.33 13.92
N SER A 135 8.64 -10.47 14.19
CA SER A 135 9.13 -11.78 13.83
C SER A 135 8.99 -12.02 12.32
N LYS A 136 9.96 -12.71 11.73
CA LYS A 136 9.94 -13.14 10.32
C LYS A 136 8.87 -14.21 10.03
N GLU A 137 7.98 -14.46 10.99
CA GLU A 137 6.96 -15.50 10.90
C GLU A 137 5.68 -14.93 10.28
N ASN A 138 5.02 -15.71 9.42
CA ASN A 138 3.74 -15.34 8.80
C ASN A 138 2.56 -15.48 9.79
N ILE A 139 2.79 -15.11 11.06
CA ILE A 139 1.83 -15.26 12.15
C ILE A 139 1.89 -14.01 13.02
N ILE A 140 0.75 -13.36 13.22
CA ILE A 140 0.59 -12.27 14.19
C ILE A 140 -0.10 -12.84 15.42
N SER A 141 0.56 -12.72 16.58
CA SER A 141 0.03 -13.20 17.85
C SER A 141 -0.79 -12.12 18.54
N GLY A 142 -1.74 -12.56 19.35
CA GLY A 142 -2.61 -11.68 20.12
C GLY A 142 -3.33 -12.41 21.22
N HIS A 143 -4.30 -11.72 21.82
CA HIS A 143 -5.14 -12.27 22.86
C HIS A 143 -6.62 -11.93 22.62
N PHE A 144 -7.46 -12.87 23.01
CA PHE A 144 -8.90 -12.75 23.04
C PHE A 144 -9.38 -12.68 24.47
N GLN A 145 -10.21 -11.70 24.81
CA GLN A 145 -10.82 -11.59 26.12
C GLN A 145 -12.34 -11.77 25.99
N LEU A 146 -12.89 -12.70 26.78
CA LEU A 146 -14.33 -12.93 26.93
C LEU A 146 -14.67 -13.02 28.41
N ASN A 147 -15.54 -12.15 28.90
CA ASN A 147 -16.00 -12.16 30.30
C ASN A 147 -14.85 -12.29 31.32
N LYS A 148 -13.78 -11.49 31.15
CA LYS A 148 -12.53 -11.49 31.96
C LYS A 148 -11.62 -12.71 31.82
N LYS A 149 -11.98 -13.72 31.03
CA LYS A 149 -11.06 -14.80 30.66
C LYS A 149 -10.24 -14.39 29.44
N VAL A 150 -8.94 -14.65 29.49
CA VAL A 150 -8.01 -14.36 28.39
C VAL A 150 -7.60 -15.67 27.73
N HIS A 151 -7.64 -15.68 26.40
CA HIS A 151 -7.28 -16.81 25.55
C HIS A 151 -6.26 -16.35 24.50
N PRO A 152 -5.34 -17.22 24.07
CA PRO A 152 -4.44 -16.89 22.97
C PRO A 152 -5.23 -16.75 21.67
N ALA A 153 -4.84 -15.79 20.84
CA ALA A 153 -5.35 -15.60 19.50
C ALA A 153 -4.20 -15.46 18.50
N LYS A 154 -4.41 -15.87 17.25
CA LYS A 154 -3.42 -15.70 16.17
C LYS A 154 -4.11 -15.36 14.86
N LEU A 155 -3.43 -14.58 14.02
CA LEU A 155 -3.74 -14.41 12.60
C LEU A 155 -2.65 -15.10 11.78
N PHE A 156 -3.05 -15.91 10.80
CA PHE A 156 -2.15 -16.61 9.88
C PHE A 156 -1.77 -15.71 8.71
N THR A 157 -1.20 -14.55 9.01
CA THR A 157 -0.65 -13.58 8.06
C THR A 157 0.54 -12.89 8.69
N GLY A 158 1.54 -12.52 7.89
CA GLY A 158 2.61 -11.58 8.29
C GLY A 158 2.27 -10.11 8.01
N ASN A 159 1.07 -9.85 7.47
CA ASN A 159 0.64 -8.51 7.07
C ASN A 159 -0.86 -8.31 7.41
N ASP A 160 -1.11 -7.46 8.40
CA ASP A 160 -2.42 -7.09 8.94
C ASP A 160 -2.96 -5.77 8.39
N MET A 161 -2.26 -5.11 7.46
CA MET A 161 -2.73 -3.84 6.89
C MET A 161 -4.04 -4.05 6.13
N ILE A 162 -5.04 -3.21 6.42
CA ILE A 162 -6.39 -3.32 5.86
C ILE A 162 -6.61 -2.33 4.72
N TYR A 163 -6.11 -1.10 4.87
CA TYR A 163 -6.16 -0.06 3.84
C TYR A 163 -4.83 -0.01 3.11
N ARG A 164 -4.83 -0.27 1.80
CA ARG A 164 -3.61 -0.31 1.00
C ARG A 164 -3.79 0.38 -0.34
N TYR A 165 -2.84 1.23 -0.68
CA TYR A 165 -2.70 1.79 -2.02
C TYR A 165 -1.83 0.86 -2.86
N ASN A 166 -2.45 -0.14 -3.49
CA ASN A 166 -1.72 -1.04 -4.38
C ASN A 166 -1.60 -0.45 -5.76
N ASN A 167 -0.46 -0.65 -6.41
CA ASN A 167 -0.36 -0.46 -7.85
C ASN A 167 0.18 -1.74 -8.49
N TYR A 168 -0.64 -2.36 -9.32
CA TYR A 168 -0.29 -3.62 -9.97
C TYR A 168 0.29 -3.35 -11.35
N LEU A 169 1.56 -3.69 -11.53
CA LEU A 169 2.21 -3.77 -12.83
C LEU A 169 1.87 -5.09 -13.48
N THR A 170 1.22 -5.03 -14.64
CA THR A 170 1.07 -6.18 -15.54
C THR A 170 2.20 -6.14 -16.55
N LEU A 171 3.10 -7.12 -16.47
CA LEU A 171 4.28 -7.29 -17.30
C LEU A 171 4.03 -8.37 -18.37
N PRO A 172 4.90 -8.48 -19.38
CA PRO A 172 4.81 -9.56 -20.36
C PRO A 172 4.78 -10.97 -19.73
N ASN A 173 4.15 -11.90 -20.44
CA ASN A 173 3.87 -13.26 -19.99
C ASN A 173 2.94 -13.32 -18.76
N ASN A 174 2.03 -12.35 -18.64
CA ASN A 174 1.06 -12.23 -17.54
C ASN A 174 1.68 -12.17 -16.14
N LYS A 175 2.95 -11.80 -16.03
CA LYS A 175 3.59 -11.55 -14.74
C LYS A 175 2.93 -10.33 -14.10
N LYS A 176 2.50 -10.46 -12.85
CA LYS A 176 1.91 -9.36 -12.08
C LYS A 176 2.78 -9.09 -10.86
N ILE A 177 3.11 -7.83 -10.65
CA ILE A 177 3.87 -7.39 -9.48
C ILE A 177 3.12 -6.23 -8.84
N ASN A 178 2.97 -6.25 -7.52
CA ASN A 178 2.48 -5.10 -6.78
C ASN A 178 3.67 -4.21 -6.42
N THR A 179 3.64 -2.95 -6.83
CA THR A 179 4.70 -1.99 -6.50
C THR A 179 4.84 -1.81 -4.99
N TYR A 180 3.75 -1.97 -4.25
CA TYR A 180 3.73 -1.94 -2.79
C TYR A 180 4.77 -2.87 -2.14
N ASP A 181 5.05 -4.00 -2.77
CA ASP A 181 5.94 -5.04 -2.23
C ASP A 181 7.42 -4.80 -2.58
N ILE A 182 7.72 -3.92 -3.55
CA ILE A 182 9.07 -3.77 -4.13
C ILE A 182 9.60 -2.33 -4.14
N ILE A 183 8.75 -1.33 -3.89
CA ILE A 183 9.13 0.09 -3.79
C ILE A 183 8.38 0.75 -2.61
N ASN A 184 8.44 2.08 -2.50
CA ASN A 184 7.78 2.83 -1.43
C ASN A 184 6.27 2.54 -1.35
N LYS A 185 5.80 2.26 -0.12
CA LYS A 185 4.42 1.90 0.23
C LYS A 185 3.42 3.06 0.11
N ALA A 186 3.90 4.29 -0.02
CA ALA A 186 3.04 5.46 -0.12
C ALA A 186 2.30 5.60 -1.46
N GLY A 187 2.71 4.83 -2.47
CA GLY A 187 1.96 4.71 -3.73
C GLY A 187 2.20 5.92 -4.63
N GLY A 188 1.10 6.49 -5.15
CA GLY A 188 1.17 7.69 -6.01
C GLY A 188 1.74 7.48 -7.42
N ASN A 189 2.00 6.23 -7.83
CA ASN A 189 2.72 5.95 -9.06
C ASN A 189 1.84 6.08 -10.31
N GLN A 190 2.44 6.62 -11.36
CA GLN A 190 1.89 6.71 -12.71
C GLN A 190 2.91 6.15 -13.71
N LEU A 191 2.46 5.26 -14.60
CA LEU A 191 3.31 4.72 -15.65
C LEU A 191 3.55 5.77 -16.73
N ILE A 192 4.80 6.18 -16.92
CA ILE A 192 5.21 7.11 -17.98
C ILE A 192 5.60 6.33 -19.23
N SER A 193 6.53 5.39 -19.09
CA SER A 193 6.99 4.58 -20.21
C SER A 193 7.71 3.32 -19.74
N TYR A 194 8.05 2.47 -20.71
CA TYR A 194 8.88 1.30 -20.50
C TYR A 194 9.76 1.05 -21.73
N THR A 195 10.91 0.44 -21.49
CA THR A 195 11.85 0.05 -22.54
C THR A 195 12.25 -1.41 -22.35
N SER A 196 12.13 -2.19 -23.42
CA SER A 196 12.59 -3.58 -23.46
C SER A 196 13.92 -3.65 -24.20
N GLY A 197 14.99 -3.99 -23.49
CA GLY A 197 16.34 -4.07 -24.05
C GLY A 197 16.84 -5.51 -24.14
N SER A 198 17.91 -5.72 -24.92
CA SER A 198 18.56 -7.03 -25.06
C SER A 198 19.12 -7.56 -23.73
N ASN A 199 19.56 -6.67 -22.84
CA ASN A 199 20.22 -7.03 -21.58
C ASN A 199 19.34 -6.81 -20.34
N ALA A 200 18.42 -5.84 -20.39
CA ALA A 200 17.58 -5.45 -19.25
C ALA A 200 16.34 -4.71 -19.75
N ASN A 201 15.27 -4.77 -18.95
CA ASN A 201 14.07 -3.99 -19.17
C ASN A 201 13.95 -2.91 -18.08
N ARG A 202 13.29 -1.80 -18.43
CA ARG A 202 13.11 -0.66 -17.53
C ARG A 202 11.67 -0.16 -17.57
N ILE A 203 11.18 0.29 -16.44
CA ILE A 203 9.90 0.98 -16.30
C ILE A 203 10.16 2.32 -15.64
N LEU A 204 9.71 3.39 -16.30
CA LEU A 204 9.74 4.74 -15.77
C LEU A 204 8.37 5.09 -15.19
N LEU A 205 8.37 5.42 -13.90
CA LEU A 205 7.20 5.90 -13.19
C LEU A 205 7.42 7.37 -12.80
N TYR A 206 6.35 8.16 -12.87
CA TYR A 206 6.24 9.40 -12.11
C TYR A 206 5.50 9.09 -10.81
N PHE A 207 5.81 9.77 -9.71
CA PHE A 207 5.05 9.64 -8.48
C PHE A 207 4.75 10.99 -7.85
N GLU A 208 3.62 11.02 -7.17
CA GLU A 208 3.18 12.10 -6.30
C GLU A 208 2.52 11.46 -5.08
N GLU A 209 3.13 11.63 -3.91
CA GLU A 209 2.71 10.99 -2.66
C GLU A 209 2.82 11.94 -1.47
N VAL A 210 2.20 11.58 -0.35
CA VAL A 210 2.24 12.42 0.85
C VAL A 210 3.62 12.34 1.51
N SER A 211 4.18 13.50 1.85
CA SER A 211 5.46 13.60 2.56
C SER A 211 5.39 13.06 3.98
N ASN A 212 4.23 13.01 4.60
CA ASN A 212 4.06 12.41 5.91
C ASN A 212 2.61 11.99 6.07
N PHE A 213 2.36 10.74 6.48
CA PHE A 213 1.00 10.32 6.79
C PHE A 213 0.49 10.98 8.09
N ASN A 214 1.35 11.60 8.90
CA ASN A 214 0.92 12.55 9.92
C ASN A 214 0.69 13.94 9.29
N PHE A 215 -0.54 14.23 8.88
CA PHE A 215 -0.91 15.52 8.25
C PHE A 215 -0.77 16.71 9.19
N CYS A 216 -0.80 16.50 10.51
CA CYS A 216 -0.56 17.55 11.50
C CYS A 216 0.93 17.82 11.77
N GLY A 217 1.83 16.98 11.27
CA GLY A 217 3.28 17.14 11.43
C GLY A 217 3.88 18.12 10.42
N MET A 218 5.14 18.50 10.65
CA MET A 218 5.94 19.16 9.60
C MET A 218 5.92 18.29 8.34
N CYS A 219 5.65 18.91 7.19
CA CYS A 219 5.43 18.28 5.88
C CYS A 219 4.10 17.54 5.66
N GLY A 220 3.26 17.38 6.69
CA GLY A 220 1.96 16.72 6.56
C GLY A 220 0.97 17.44 5.64
N ALA A 221 1.00 18.77 5.64
CA ALA A 221 0.19 19.63 4.78
C ALA A 221 0.95 20.16 3.55
N SER A 222 2.14 19.61 3.24
CA SER A 222 2.90 20.01 2.05
C SER A 222 2.31 19.41 0.78
N ASP A 223 2.69 19.93 -0.39
CA ASP A 223 2.35 19.38 -1.72
C ASP A 223 2.91 17.97 -1.98
N GLY A 224 3.51 17.34 -0.97
CA GLY A 224 3.97 15.97 -1.03
C GLY A 224 5.42 15.81 -1.50
N GLU A 225 5.73 14.57 -1.80
CA GLU A 225 6.96 14.12 -2.44
C GLU A 225 6.62 13.84 -3.89
N LYS A 226 7.37 14.45 -4.82
CA LYS A 226 7.17 14.26 -6.25
C LYS A 226 8.48 13.89 -6.90
N GLY A 227 8.40 13.06 -7.93
CA GLY A 227 9.59 12.68 -8.66
C GLY A 227 9.40 11.54 -9.63
N TYR A 228 10.49 10.88 -9.94
CA TYR A 228 10.52 9.75 -10.86
C TYR A 228 11.17 8.54 -10.22
N ARG A 229 10.62 7.35 -10.53
CA ARG A 229 11.19 6.06 -10.14
C ARG A 229 11.55 5.27 -11.39
N MET A 230 12.75 4.71 -11.40
CA MET A 230 13.21 3.79 -12.44
C MET A 230 13.25 2.38 -11.88
N LEU A 231 12.40 1.49 -12.39
CA LEU A 231 12.39 0.09 -11.99
C LEU A 231 13.17 -0.72 -13.02
N TYR A 232 14.10 -1.54 -12.53
CA TYR A 232 14.97 -2.34 -13.38
C TYR A 232 14.62 -3.82 -13.29
N PHE A 233 14.59 -4.47 -14.45
CA PHE A 233 14.26 -5.88 -14.59
C PHE A 233 15.31 -6.62 -15.43
N THR A 234 15.43 -7.93 -15.22
CA THR A 234 16.10 -8.82 -16.19
C THR A 234 15.36 -8.80 -17.53
N LYS A 235 16.01 -9.33 -18.58
CA LYS A 235 15.36 -9.57 -19.90
C LYS A 235 14.04 -10.34 -19.79
N ASP A 236 13.95 -11.25 -18.80
CA ASP A 236 12.79 -12.10 -18.54
C ASP A 236 11.77 -11.44 -17.58
N TRP A 237 11.86 -10.13 -17.34
CA TRP A 237 10.94 -9.38 -16.47
C TRP A 237 10.98 -9.81 -14.99
N ASN A 238 12.12 -10.28 -14.49
CA ASN A 238 12.32 -10.48 -13.06
C ASN A 238 12.86 -9.19 -12.44
N TYR A 239 12.23 -8.73 -11.36
CA TYR A 239 12.62 -7.50 -10.67
C TYR A 239 14.05 -7.60 -10.12
N LYS A 240 14.81 -6.50 -10.23
CA LYS A 240 16.17 -6.39 -9.68
C LYS A 240 16.25 -5.36 -8.57
N ASN A 241 15.92 -4.12 -8.88
CA ASN A 241 16.00 -2.98 -7.99
C ASN A 241 15.23 -1.80 -8.59
N TYR A 242 15.21 -0.69 -7.85
CA TYR A 242 14.74 0.60 -8.35
C TYR A 242 15.65 1.73 -7.89
N GLU A 243 15.55 2.86 -8.58
CA GLU A 243 16.13 4.13 -8.19
C GLU A 243 15.03 5.18 -8.11
N GLU A 244 15.17 6.13 -7.20
CA GLU A 244 14.22 7.22 -6.97
C GLU A 244 14.92 8.58 -7.10
N TYR A 245 14.23 9.51 -7.77
CA TYR A 245 14.73 10.83 -8.10
C TYR A 245 13.68 11.88 -7.73
N LEU A 246 13.93 12.64 -6.67
CA LEU A 246 13.01 13.65 -6.16
C LEU A 246 13.10 14.95 -6.97
N THR A 247 11.96 15.47 -7.40
CA THR A 247 11.84 16.83 -7.95
C THR A 247 11.23 17.78 -6.95
N GLU A 248 10.41 17.32 -6.01
CA GLU A 248 9.90 18.12 -4.88
C GLU A 248 9.88 17.22 -3.65
N SER A 249 10.28 17.77 -2.51
CA SER A 249 10.37 17.01 -1.27
C SER A 249 10.36 17.94 -0.07
N CYS A 250 9.35 17.82 0.78
CA CYS A 250 9.38 18.56 2.04
C CYS A 250 10.38 17.96 3.02
N ARG A 251 10.55 16.62 3.02
CA ARG A 251 11.51 15.93 3.89
C ARG A 251 12.96 16.30 3.59
N GLU A 252 13.30 16.40 2.30
CA GLU A 252 14.65 16.74 1.85
C GLU A 252 14.85 18.25 1.66
N GLY A 253 13.81 19.07 1.86
CA GLY A 253 13.88 20.51 1.68
C GLY A 253 14.06 20.93 0.22
N ILE A 254 13.51 20.15 -0.72
CA ILE A 254 13.52 20.44 -2.15
C ILE A 254 12.23 21.18 -2.50
N PHE A 255 12.38 22.49 -2.72
CA PHE A 255 11.29 23.39 -3.11
C PHE A 255 11.68 24.15 -4.38
N GLU A 256 10.70 24.67 -5.13
CA GLU A 256 10.94 25.56 -6.29
C GLU A 256 11.75 24.94 -7.45
N THR A 257 11.62 23.63 -7.68
CA THR A 257 12.27 22.97 -8.82
C THR A 257 11.79 23.57 -10.14
N GLN A 258 12.74 23.94 -11.00
CA GLN A 258 12.43 24.60 -12.27
C GLN A 258 12.44 23.60 -13.41
N LYS A 259 11.30 23.46 -14.10
CA LYS A 259 11.23 22.72 -15.37
C LYS A 259 11.84 23.54 -16.51
N VAL A 260 12.87 23.01 -17.13
CA VAL A 260 13.57 23.63 -18.27
C VAL A 260 12.88 23.23 -19.57
N LYS A 261 12.64 24.20 -20.46
CA LYS A 261 12.13 23.93 -21.81
C LYS A 261 13.21 23.26 -22.66
N THR A 262 12.89 22.12 -23.22
CA THR A 262 13.73 21.35 -24.14
C THR A 262 13.16 21.43 -25.56
N LYS A 263 14.00 21.19 -26.56
CA LYS A 263 13.56 21.09 -27.96
C LYS A 263 12.90 19.73 -28.27
N ASP A 264 13.31 18.68 -27.55
CA ASP A 264 12.76 17.34 -27.69
C ASP A 264 11.60 17.13 -26.70
N GLN A 265 10.42 16.81 -27.24
CA GLN A 265 9.20 16.58 -26.46
C GLN A 265 9.28 15.36 -25.53
N ASN A 266 10.21 14.43 -25.78
CA ASN A 266 10.41 13.24 -24.95
C ASN A 266 11.42 13.47 -23.81
N ILE A 267 12.12 14.62 -23.82
CA ILE A 267 13.09 14.94 -22.77
C ILE A 267 12.48 15.96 -21.82
N LEU A 268 12.31 15.58 -20.56
CA LEU A 268 11.97 16.49 -19.47
C LEU A 268 13.24 16.83 -18.71
N GLN A 269 13.49 18.11 -18.47
CA GLN A 269 14.66 18.54 -17.72
C GLN A 269 14.25 19.41 -16.53
N PHE A 270 14.83 19.14 -15.37
CA PHE A 270 14.52 19.82 -14.11
C PHE A 270 15.81 20.30 -13.45
N LYS A 271 15.85 21.57 -13.04
CA LYS A 271 16.88 22.10 -12.15
C LYS A 271 16.39 21.96 -10.72
N VAL A 272 16.96 20.99 -10.02
CA VAL A 272 16.64 20.71 -8.62
C VAL A 272 17.62 21.49 -7.75
N PRO A 273 17.14 22.36 -6.85
CA PRO A 273 18.01 23.13 -5.98
C PRO A 273 18.70 22.24 -4.93
N LYS A 274 19.62 22.83 -4.17
CA LYS A 274 20.29 22.16 -3.07
C LYS A 274 19.25 21.69 -2.05
N SER A 275 19.32 20.42 -1.68
CA SER A 275 18.53 19.81 -0.61
C SER A 275 19.32 19.81 0.71
N TYR A 276 18.71 19.34 1.80
CA TYR A 276 19.41 19.14 3.07
C TYR A 276 20.57 18.14 2.94
N SER A 277 20.43 17.14 2.06
CA SER A 277 21.34 16.01 1.91
C SER A 277 22.21 16.07 0.64
N SER A 278 21.92 16.94 -0.33
CA SER A 278 22.57 16.93 -1.64
C SER A 278 22.75 18.33 -2.25
N PRO A 279 23.85 18.55 -3.00
CA PRO A 279 24.00 19.79 -3.78
C PRO A 279 22.94 19.88 -4.88
N SER A 280 22.73 21.07 -5.42
CA SER A 280 21.86 21.25 -6.59
C SER A 280 22.29 20.37 -7.76
N TYR A 281 21.34 19.93 -8.56
CA TYR A 281 21.60 19.08 -9.71
C TYR A 281 20.55 19.30 -10.82
N THR A 282 20.89 18.85 -12.02
CA THR A 282 19.95 18.77 -13.13
C THR A 282 19.52 17.32 -13.33
N LEU A 283 18.20 17.11 -13.37
CA LEU A 283 17.59 15.83 -13.69
C LEU A 283 17.09 15.86 -15.13
N THR A 284 17.60 14.95 -15.96
CA THR A 284 17.15 14.78 -17.34
C THR A 284 16.43 13.44 -17.45
N VAL A 285 15.13 13.48 -17.75
CA VAL A 285 14.26 12.31 -17.89
C VAL A 285 13.92 12.13 -19.36
N ASP A 286 14.36 11.02 -19.93
CA ASP A 286 13.99 10.58 -21.28
C ASP A 286 12.80 9.63 -21.19
N THR A 287 11.62 10.14 -21.52
CA THR A 287 10.38 9.39 -21.46
C THR A 287 10.27 8.36 -22.58
N LYS A 288 11.00 8.52 -23.69
CA LYS A 288 10.97 7.57 -24.79
C LYS A 288 11.83 6.34 -24.50
N ASN A 289 13.03 6.56 -23.94
CA ASN A 289 14.00 5.50 -23.67
C ASN A 289 13.96 4.98 -22.22
N SER A 290 13.01 5.47 -21.41
CA SER A 290 12.87 5.14 -19.99
C SER A 290 14.23 5.23 -19.27
N SER A 291 14.84 6.41 -19.32
CA SER A 291 16.14 6.66 -18.68
C SER A 291 16.15 7.99 -17.95
N ILE A 292 16.93 8.06 -16.88
CA ILE A 292 17.13 9.27 -16.08
C ILE A 292 18.63 9.48 -15.94
N VAL A 293 19.06 10.73 -16.11
CA VAL A 293 20.44 11.15 -15.87
C VAL A 293 20.42 12.28 -14.86
N LYS A 294 21.19 12.12 -13.77
CA LYS A 294 21.45 13.15 -12.79
C LYS A 294 22.83 13.75 -13.05
N SER A 295 22.91 15.05 -13.34
CA SER A 295 24.17 15.77 -13.53
C SER A 295 24.31 16.91 -12.50
N LYS A 296 25.54 17.24 -12.12
CA LYS A 296 25.83 18.39 -11.26
C LYS A 296 25.58 19.71 -11.99
#